data_AF-A0A2V2WIP1-F1
#
_entry.id   AF-A0A2V2WIP1-F1
#
_cell.length_a   1.000
_cell.length_b   1.000
_cell.length_c   1.000
_cell.angle_alpha   90.00
_cell.angle_beta   90.00
_cell.angle_gamma   90.00
#
_symmetry.space_group_name_H-M   'P 1'
#
loop_
_entity.id
_entity.type
_entity.pdbx_description
1 polymer ?
#
loop_
_entity_poly.entity_id
_entity_poly.type
_entity_poly.pdbx_seq_one_letter_code
_entity_poly.pdbx_strand_id
1 'polypeptide(L)'
;MTSIALWVARRIRTFDLKHSCRTRPYAWYFSLCLLFVSWANYAQYRRLRPMYPNYEEYRLKEGGRMLEAKRQEMADVMRYNSMVSTMRSELSGRG
;
A
#
# COMPACT_ATOMS: atom_id res chain seq x y z
N MET A 1 -21.74 32.60 10.65
CA MET A 1 -20.72 31.59 10.29
C MET A 1 -21.23 30.23 10.74
N THR A 2 -21.62 29.35 9.81
CA THR A 2 -22.02 27.98 10.17
C THR A 2 -20.81 27.24 10.72
N SER A 3 -20.90 26.80 11.97
CA SER A 3 -19.88 25.98 12.61
C SER A 3 -19.54 24.76 11.73
N ILE A 4 -18.25 24.51 11.52
CA ILE A 4 -17.73 23.35 10.79
C ILE A 4 -18.33 22.06 11.35
N ALA A 5 -18.59 22.00 12.65
CA ALA A 5 -19.24 20.86 13.30
C ALA A 5 -20.66 20.60 12.79
N LEU A 6 -21.45 21.65 12.52
CA LEU A 6 -22.80 21.50 11.96
C LEU A 6 -22.76 21.02 10.50
N TRP A 7 -21.75 21.46 9.73
CA TRP A 7 -21.54 20.99 8.37
C TRP A 7 -21.17 19.51 8.34
N VAL A 8 -20.23 19.09 9.19
CA VAL A 8 -19.82 17.68 9.34
C VAL A 8 -20.98 16.82 9.84
N ALA A 9 -21.72 17.26 10.85
CA ALA A 9 -22.86 16.51 11.38
C ALA A 9 -23.95 16.27 10.34
N ARG A 10 -24.26 17.29 9.51
CA ARG A 10 -25.19 17.13 8.39
C ARG A 10 -24.63 16.18 7.32
N ARG A 11 -23.34 16.29 7.00
CA ARG A 11 -22.66 15.42 6.04
C ARG A 11 -22.71 13.95 6.46
N ILE A 12 -22.52 13.65 7.74
CA ILE A 12 -22.60 12.31 8.31
C ILE A 12 -24.05 11.80 8.27
N ARG A 13 -25.02 12.63 8.65
CA ARG A 13 -26.45 12.24 8.68
C ARG A 13 -26.99 11.87 7.30
N THR A 14 -26.56 12.55 6.24
CA THR A 14 -27.00 12.29 4.86
C THR A 14 -26.09 11.32 4.11
N PHE A 15 -25.13 10.69 4.80
CA PHE A 15 -24.16 9.84 4.14
C PHE A 15 -24.77 8.47 3.80
N ASP A 16 -24.88 8.18 2.51
CA ASP A 16 -25.22 6.85 2.02
C ASP A 16 -23.97 6.13 1.53
N LEU A 17 -23.56 5.12 2.30
CA LEU A 17 -22.40 4.30 2.01
C LEU A 17 -22.57 3.50 0.70
N LYS A 18 -23.79 3.03 0.39
CA LYS A 18 -24.06 2.25 -0.82
C LYS A 18 -23.92 3.10 -2.07
N HIS A 19 -24.45 4.33 -2.03
CA HIS A 19 -24.30 5.30 -3.12
C HIS A 19 -22.85 5.77 -3.28
N SER A 20 -22.14 5.99 -2.18
CA SER A 20 -20.73 6.39 -2.20
C SER A 20 -19.80 5.31 -2.76
N CYS A 21 -19.99 4.04 -2.37
CA CYS A 21 -19.22 2.92 -2.90
C CYS A 21 -19.43 2.74 -4.41
N ARG A 22 -20.63 3.01 -4.91
CA ARG A 22 -20.96 2.89 -6.34
C ARG A 22 -20.40 4.03 -7.19
N THR A 23 -20.38 5.24 -6.64
CA THR A 23 -19.88 6.44 -7.34
C THR A 23 -18.37 6.57 -7.31
N ARG A 24 -17.71 6.08 -6.25
CA ARG A 24 -16.26 6.20 -6.06
C ARG A 24 -15.62 4.89 -5.56
N PRO A 25 -15.71 3.78 -6.32
CA PRO A 25 -15.25 2.47 -5.88
C PRO A 25 -13.74 2.46 -5.55
N TYR A 26 -12.92 3.07 -6.40
CA TYR A 26 -11.46 3.11 -6.17
C TYR A 26 -11.08 3.88 -4.91
N ALA A 27 -11.76 4.98 -4.59
CA ALA A 27 -11.48 5.73 -3.36
C ALA A 27 -11.73 4.86 -2.10
N TRP A 28 -12.76 4.03 -2.13
CA TRP A 28 -13.05 3.08 -1.06
C TRP A 28 -12.06 1.93 -1.01
N TYR A 29 -11.66 1.36 -2.15
CA TYR A 29 -10.61 0.35 -2.20
C TYR A 29 -9.29 0.87 -1.63
N PHE A 30 -8.86 2.08 -2.05
CA PHE A 30 -7.67 2.72 -1.49
C PHE A 30 -7.81 2.98 0.01
N SER A 31 -8.98 3.46 0.47
CA SER A 31 -9.23 3.72 1.89
C SER A 31 -9.16 2.44 2.73
N LEU A 32 -9.74 1.34 2.24
CA LEU A 32 -9.66 0.02 2.87
C LEU A 32 -8.22 -0.51 2.88
N CYS A 33 -7.51 -0.43 1.76
CA CYS A 33 -6.11 -0.82 1.68
C CYS A 33 -5.24 -0.04 2.67
N LEU A 34 -5.42 1.27 2.78
CA LEU A 34 -4.70 2.09 3.75
C LEU A 34 -5.00 1.65 5.18
N LEU A 35 -6.27 1.36 5.49
CA LEU A 35 -6.68 0.89 6.81
C LEU A 35 -5.99 -0.44 7.15
N PHE A 36 -5.93 -1.39 6.21
CA PHE A 36 -5.21 -2.66 6.40
C PHE A 36 -3.70 -2.47 6.55
N VAL A 37 -3.07 -1.60 5.76
CA VAL A 37 -1.64 -1.32 5.85
C VAL A 37 -1.30 -0.67 7.19
N SER A 38 -2.10 0.29 7.65
CA SER A 38 -1.92 0.92 8.98
C SER A 38 -2.11 -0.10 10.10
N TRP A 39 -3.13 -0.96 10.01
CA TRP A 39 -3.35 -2.03 10.98
C TRP A 39 -2.19 -3.02 11.05
N ALA A 40 -1.71 -3.49 9.89
CA ALA A 40 -0.59 -4.42 9.81
C ALA A 40 0.68 -3.82 10.43
N ASN A 41 0.99 -2.56 10.11
CA ASN A 41 2.11 -1.83 10.71
C ASN A 41 1.96 -1.71 12.23
N TYR A 42 0.77 -1.39 12.73
CA TYR A 42 0.52 -1.31 14.16
C TYR A 42 0.64 -2.67 14.86
N ALA A 43 0.15 -3.74 14.24
CA ALA A 43 0.29 -5.10 14.76
C ALA A 43 1.76 -5.54 14.83
N GLN A 44 2.57 -5.21 13.82
CA GLN A 44 4.02 -5.45 13.84
C GLN A 44 4.71 -4.60 14.91
N TYR A 45 4.37 -3.31 15.02
CA TYR A 45 4.88 -2.43 16.09
C TYR A 45 4.63 -3.03 17.48
N ARG A 46 3.40 -3.46 17.76
CA ARG A 46 3.03 -4.02 19.07
C ARG A 46 3.82 -5.28 19.41
N ARG A 47 4.16 -6.10 18.41
CA ARG A 47 4.98 -7.32 18.59
C ARG A 47 6.46 -7.01 18.83
N LEU A 48 6.99 -6.00 18.13
CA LEU A 48 8.42 -5.69 18.13
C LEU A 48 8.84 -4.73 19.26
N ARG A 49 7.93 -3.86 19.73
CA ARG A 49 8.17 -2.91 20.83
C ARG A 49 8.76 -3.56 22.11
N PRO A 50 8.30 -4.73 22.58
CA PRO A 50 8.90 -5.36 23.76
C PRO A 50 10.23 -6.07 23.49
N MET A 51 10.55 -6.42 22.24
CA MET A 51 11.80 -7.11 21.88
C MET A 51 12.96 -6.16 21.64
N TYR A 52 12.69 -4.91 21.23
CA TYR A 52 13.72 -3.95 20.86
C TYR A 52 13.62 -2.67 21.71
N PRO A 53 14.60 -2.37 22.57
CA PRO A 53 14.58 -1.18 23.43
C PRO A 53 14.62 0.13 22.61
N ASN A 54 15.21 0.11 21.42
CA ASN A 54 15.20 1.22 20.45
C ASN A 54 14.49 0.83 19.15
N TYR A 55 13.16 0.66 19.22
CA TYR A 55 12.34 0.29 18.07
C TYR A 55 12.45 1.29 16.89
N GLU A 56 12.55 2.60 17.15
CA GLU A 56 12.69 3.62 16.10
C GLU A 56 13.96 3.42 15.26
N GLU A 57 15.07 3.13 15.92
CA GLU A 57 16.35 2.89 15.27
C GLU A 57 16.36 1.57 14.49
N TYR A 58 15.75 0.53 15.07
CA TYR A 58 15.52 -0.74 14.41
C TYR A 58 14.65 -0.59 13.16
N ARG A 59 13.53 0.15 13.25
CA ARG A 59 12.62 0.42 12.14
C ARG A 59 13.32 1.14 10.99
N LEU A 60 14.17 2.12 11.28
CA LEU A 60 14.94 2.83 10.26
C LEU A 60 15.99 1.92 9.60
N LYS A 61 16.78 1.20 10.40
CA LYS A 61 17.87 0.34 9.90
C LYS A 61 17.38 -0.91 9.19
N GLU A 62 16.37 -1.61 9.72
CA GLU A 62 15.81 -2.81 9.08
C GLU A 62 14.75 -2.51 8.04
N GLY A 63 13.91 -1.50 8.27
CA GLY A 63 12.92 -1.08 7.28
C GLY A 63 13.59 -0.59 5.99
N GLY A 64 14.70 0.15 6.08
CA GLY A 64 15.50 0.55 4.92
C GLY A 64 16.07 -0.64 4.16
N ARG A 65 16.71 -1.58 4.88
CA ARG A 65 17.33 -2.78 4.29
C ARG A 65 16.32 -3.70 3.60
N MET A 66 15.14 -3.93 4.19
CA MET A 66 14.10 -4.74 3.55
C MET A 66 13.53 -4.08 2.30
N LEU A 67 13.40 -2.75 2.29
CA LEU A 67 12.88 -2.01 1.15
C LEU A 67 13.86 -1.99 -0.01
N GLU A 68 15.16 -1.90 0.27
CA GLU A 68 16.23 -2.07 -0.71
C GLU A 68 16.25 -3.49 -1.30
N ALA A 69 16.16 -4.52 -0.46
CA ALA A 69 16.08 -5.91 -0.92
C ALA A 69 14.85 -6.13 -1.82
N LYS A 70 13.68 -5.58 -1.46
CA LYS A 70 12.48 -5.69 -2.30
C LYS A 70 12.58 -4.92 -3.61
N ARG A 71 13.30 -3.79 -3.64
CA ARG A 71 13.59 -3.08 -4.89
C ARG A 71 14.49 -3.90 -5.81
N GLN A 72 15.50 -4.57 -5.25
CA GLN A 72 16.38 -5.47 -6.01
C GLN A 72 15.59 -6.65 -6.59
N GLU A 73 14.75 -7.32 -5.79
CA GLU A 73 13.86 -8.39 -6.27
C GLU A 73 12.96 -7.93 -7.43
N MET A 74 12.35 -6.74 -7.31
CA MET A 74 11.53 -6.19 -8.41
C MET A 74 12.35 -5.90 -9.67
N ALA A 75 13.56 -5.37 -9.52
CA ALA A 75 14.45 -5.11 -10.66
C ALA A 75 14.83 -6.41 -11.38
N ASP A 76 15.08 -7.48 -10.64
CA ASP A 76 15.38 -8.80 -11.20
C ASP A 76 14.18 -9.39 -11.95
N VAL A 77 12.97 -9.27 -11.40
CA VAL A 77 11.73 -9.70 -12.08
C VAL A 77 11.52 -8.91 -13.38
N MET A 78 11.74 -7.59 -13.37
CA MET A 78 11.63 -6.78 -14.58
C MET A 78 12.66 -7.21 -15.64
N ARG A 79 13.90 -7.47 -15.23
CA ARG A 79 14.98 -7.93 -16.12
C ARG A 79 14.71 -9.31 -16.69
N TYR A 80 14.15 -10.21 -15.89
CA TYR A 80 13.74 -11.53 -16.36
C TYR A 80 12.62 -11.42 -17.39
N ASN A 81 11.59 -10.62 -17.11
CA ASN A 81 10.48 -10.41 -18.03
C ASN A 81 10.92 -9.79 -19.36
N SER A 82 11.85 -8.82 -19.32
CA SER A 82 12.39 -8.24 -20.55
C SER A 82 13.14 -9.28 -21.37
N MET A 83 14.01 -10.08 -20.75
CA MET A 83 14.72 -11.17 -21.41
C MET A 83 13.78 -12.20 -22.05
N VAL A 84 12.74 -12.63 -21.34
CA VAL A 84 11.73 -13.55 -21.87
C VAL A 84 10.98 -12.93 -23.06
N SER A 85 10.64 -11.64 -22.98
CA SER A 85 9.98 -10.94 -24.08
C SER A 85 10.86 -10.87 -25.34
N THR A 86 12.16 -10.59 -25.16
CA THR A 86 13.14 -10.56 -26.26
C THR A 86 13.28 -11.94 -26.89
N MET A 87 13.46 -13.00 -26.10
CA MET A 87 13.55 -14.38 -26.62
C MET A 87 12.30 -14.80 -27.39
N ARG A 88 11.10 -14.44 -26.90
CA ARG A 88 9.85 -14.70 -27.63
C ARG A 88 9.80 -13.96 -28.96
N SER A 89 10.26 -12.71 -29.00
CA SER A 89 10.30 -11.93 -30.24
C SER A 89 11.28 -12.52 -31.26
N GLU A 90 12.47 -12.95 -30.83
CA GLU A 90 13.48 -13.59 -31.67
C GLU A 90 13.02 -14.94 -32.24
N LEU A 91 12.31 -15.73 -31.43
CA LEU A 91 11.70 -16.99 -31.88
C LEU A 91 10.57 -16.74 -32.89
N SER A 92 9.75 -15.70 -32.68
CA SER A 92 8.65 -15.36 -33.59
C SER A 92 9.14 -14.76 -34.92
N GLY A 93 10.29 -14.07 -34.94
CA GLY A 93 10.87 -13.50 -36.16
C GLY A 93 11.71 -14.48 -36.98
N ARG A 94 11.93 -15.71 -36.48
CA ARG A 94 12.63 -16.80 -37.16
C ARG A 94 11.69 -17.91 -37.68
N GLY A 95 10.37 -17.74 -37.52
CA GLY A 95 9.33 -18.63 -38.05
C GLY A 95 8.69 -18.11 -39.32
#